data_AF-A0A5M3PLA0-F1
#
_entry.id   AF-A0A5M3PLA0-F1
#
_cell.length_a   1.000
_cell.length_b   1.000
_cell.length_c   1.000
_cell.angle_alpha   90.00
_cell.angle_beta   90.00
_cell.angle_gamma   90.00
#
_symmetry.space_group_name_H-M   'P 1'
#
loop_
_entity.id
_entity.type
_entity.pdbx_description
1 polymer ?
#
loop_
_entity_poly.entity_id
_entity_poly.type
_entity_poly.pdbx_seq_one_letter_code
_entity_poly.pdbx_strand_id
1 'polypeptide(L)'
;MFAGLAFLYPLLRRLLPSLLRGGLGGMAGGAQAKSGNQSHVASDILEMTLDHDSGTMSGRIIKGPMEGRELSDLSESEFLELLRYCRVQDEDSARLLESYLDRRFGDSWRQDDEGASEGAESSGNGNAGGPLTESEALDILGLEPGASRDEIIKAHRRMMQKLHPDHGGSNYLAARINEAKECLLG
;
A
#
# COMPACT_ATOMS: atom_id res chain seq x y z
N MET A 1 50.51 -4.62 16.67
CA MET A 1 51.06 -5.73 15.85
C MET A 1 50.29 -6.98 16.24
N PHE A 2 49.50 -7.71 15.45
CA PHE A 2 49.03 -7.73 14.06
C PHE A 2 47.61 -8.40 14.14
N ALA A 3 46.58 -7.97 13.42
CA ALA A 3 46.08 -8.55 12.15
C ALA A 3 46.06 -10.10 12.16
N GLY A 4 45.02 -10.86 11.76
CA GLY A 4 43.90 -10.73 10.83
C GLY A 4 43.34 -12.18 10.63
N LEU A 5 42.05 -12.38 10.39
CA LEU A 5 41.41 -12.57 9.06
C LEU A 5 41.33 -14.05 8.58
N ALA A 6 40.23 -14.38 7.89
CA ALA A 6 39.86 -15.62 7.15
C ALA A 6 39.33 -16.81 8.01
N PHE A 7 38.04 -17.20 8.02
CA PHE A 7 37.04 -17.54 6.97
C PHE A 7 37.31 -18.88 6.24
N LEU A 8 36.27 -19.73 6.20
CA LEU A 8 36.10 -21.02 5.50
C LEU A 8 36.86 -22.24 6.09
N TYR A 9 36.36 -23.47 6.09
CA TYR A 9 35.50 -24.14 5.11
C TYR A 9 34.70 -25.30 5.77
N PRO A 10 33.43 -25.51 5.38
CA PRO A 10 32.61 -26.66 5.79
C PRO A 10 33.11 -27.94 5.13
N LEU A 11 33.29 -29.04 5.88
CA LEU A 11 33.20 -30.42 5.39
C LEU A 11 33.49 -31.41 6.52
N LEU A 12 32.45 -32.00 7.13
CA LEU A 12 32.62 -33.28 7.84
C LEU A 12 31.52 -34.27 7.41
N ARG A 13 31.69 -34.73 6.17
CA ARG A 13 31.73 -36.16 5.80
C ARG A 13 30.77 -37.10 6.54
N ARG A 14 29.57 -37.25 5.96
CA ARG A 14 29.07 -38.50 5.36
C ARG A 14 29.91 -39.75 5.66
N LEU A 15 29.41 -40.71 6.46
CA LEU A 15 29.60 -42.18 6.33
C LEU A 15 28.85 -43.01 7.44
N LEU A 16 27.62 -43.48 7.11
CA LEU A 16 26.92 -44.78 7.43
C LEU A 16 26.72 -45.30 8.89
N PRO A 17 25.82 -46.30 9.17
CA PRO A 17 24.72 -46.90 8.38
C PRO A 17 23.37 -47.10 9.14
N SER A 18 22.35 -47.38 8.33
CA SER A 18 21.06 -48.03 8.62
C SER A 18 21.17 -49.41 9.31
N LEU A 19 20.27 -49.71 10.26
CA LEU A 19 19.31 -50.85 10.24
C LEU A 19 18.73 -51.14 11.63
N LEU A 20 17.44 -51.51 11.58
CA LEU A 20 16.57 -52.19 12.56
C LEU A 20 15.61 -51.31 13.40
N ARG A 21 14.29 -51.56 13.54
CA ARG A 21 13.25 -52.36 12.85
C ARG A 21 12.00 -52.28 13.75
N GLY A 22 10.83 -51.98 13.16
CA GLY A 22 9.49 -52.19 13.76
C GLY A 22 8.93 -50.96 14.50
N GLY A 23 7.69 -50.51 14.32
CA GLY A 23 6.54 -50.95 13.55
C GLY A 23 5.38 -49.97 13.84
N LEU A 24 4.34 -50.01 13.01
CA LEU A 24 3.04 -49.33 13.17
C LEU A 24 2.99 -47.81 13.00
N GLY A 25 2.57 -47.39 11.80
CA GLY A 25 1.35 -46.60 11.67
C GLY A 25 1.39 -45.18 12.23
N GLY A 26 2.21 -44.32 11.62
CA GLY A 26 2.12 -42.89 11.81
C GLY A 26 2.38 -42.20 10.49
N MET A 27 1.37 -42.15 9.63
CA MET A 27 1.33 -41.28 8.47
C MET A 27 1.27 -39.84 8.97
N ALA A 28 2.39 -39.32 9.47
CA ALA A 28 2.60 -37.90 9.67
C ALA A 28 2.95 -37.31 8.31
N GLY A 29 1.94 -37.27 7.43
CA GLY A 29 1.88 -36.26 6.39
C GLY A 29 1.90 -34.94 7.14
N GLY A 30 3.09 -34.35 7.27
CA GLY A 30 3.25 -33.00 7.74
C GLY A 30 2.31 -32.15 6.90
N ALA A 31 1.24 -31.67 7.54
CA ALA A 31 0.29 -30.80 6.93
C ALA A 31 1.07 -29.61 6.40
N GLN A 32 1.28 -29.60 5.09
CA GLN A 32 1.70 -28.42 4.37
C GLN A 32 0.63 -27.38 4.69
N ALA A 33 0.99 -26.41 5.51
CA ALA A 33 0.11 -25.31 5.89
C ALA A 33 -0.49 -24.76 4.60
N LYS A 34 -1.83 -24.66 4.55
CA LYS A 34 -2.54 -24.12 3.40
C LYS A 34 -1.97 -22.73 3.10
N SER A 35 -1.12 -22.63 2.08
CA SER A 35 -0.60 -21.40 1.49
C SER A 35 -1.66 -20.67 0.66
N GLY A 36 -2.93 -20.80 1.05
CA GLY A 36 -4.07 -20.58 0.15
C GLY A 36 -4.75 -19.23 0.29
N ASN A 37 -4.34 -18.41 1.27
CA ASN A 37 -5.13 -17.24 1.64
C ASN A 37 -4.39 -15.92 1.60
N GLN A 38 -3.07 -15.97 1.47
CA GLN A 38 -2.26 -14.77 1.29
C GLN A 38 -1.27 -15.01 0.15
N SER A 39 -1.19 -14.03 -0.75
CA SER A 39 -0.12 -13.96 -1.75
C SER A 39 0.96 -13.02 -1.25
N HIS A 40 2.20 -13.47 -1.36
CA HIS A 40 3.37 -12.67 -1.04
C HIS A 40 4.12 -12.36 -2.34
N VAL A 41 4.45 -11.10 -2.55
CA VAL A 41 5.18 -10.63 -3.73
C VAL A 41 6.31 -9.72 -3.28
N ALA A 42 7.54 -10.07 -3.63
CA ALA A 42 8.72 -9.29 -3.33
C ALA A 42 9.41 -8.86 -4.63
N SER A 43 9.82 -7.60 -4.67
CA SER A 43 10.69 -7.00 -5.68
C SER A 43 12.00 -6.55 -5.04
N ASP A 44 12.83 -5.82 -5.78
CA ASP A 44 14.13 -5.35 -5.28
C ASP A 44 14.01 -4.26 -4.19
N ILE A 45 12.89 -3.53 -4.15
CA ILE A 45 12.66 -2.37 -3.26
C ILE A 45 11.52 -2.63 -2.28
N LEU A 46 10.55 -3.46 -2.64
CA LEU A 46 9.30 -3.64 -1.91
C LEU A 46 9.01 -5.11 -1.63
N GLU A 47 8.42 -5.35 -0.48
CA GLU A 47 7.81 -6.62 -0.11
C GLU A 47 6.33 -6.37 0.18
N MET A 48 5.44 -7.15 -0.42
CA MET A 48 4.00 -6.96 -0.32
C MET A 48 3.29 -8.26 0.00
N THR A 49 2.20 -8.14 0.77
CA THR A 49 1.32 -9.26 1.10
C THR A 49 -0.12 -8.87 0.83
N LEU A 50 -0.83 -9.68 0.05
CA LEU A 50 -2.25 -9.54 -0.23
C LEU A 50 -3.00 -10.69 0.42
N ASP A 51 -3.91 -10.36 1.33
CA ASP A 51 -4.87 -11.29 1.89
C ASP A 51 -6.09 -11.41 0.96
N HIS A 52 -6.38 -12.62 0.47
CA HIS A 52 -7.44 -12.85 -0.53
C HIS A 52 -8.85 -12.90 0.05
N ASP A 53 -8.99 -13.17 1.35
CA ASP A 53 -10.30 -13.19 2.01
C ASP A 53 -10.80 -11.77 2.30
N SER A 54 -9.90 -10.92 2.80
CA SER A 54 -10.20 -9.53 3.15
C SER A 54 -9.92 -8.55 2.02
N GLY A 55 -9.11 -8.93 1.03
CA GLY A 55 -8.59 -8.04 0.02
C GLY A 55 -7.62 -6.99 0.57
N THR A 56 -7.12 -7.15 1.80
CA THR A 56 -6.19 -6.21 2.42
C THR A 56 -4.78 -6.43 1.87
N MET A 57 -4.17 -5.34 1.40
CA MET A 57 -2.80 -5.36 0.92
C MET A 57 -1.92 -4.57 1.89
N SER A 58 -0.84 -5.18 2.36
CA SER A 58 0.20 -4.54 3.16
C SER A 58 1.51 -4.59 2.41
N GLY A 59 2.42 -3.68 2.73
CA GLY A 59 3.76 -3.71 2.15
C GLY A 59 4.78 -2.99 2.98
N ARG A 60 6.04 -3.35 2.74
CA ARG A 60 7.22 -2.87 3.43
C ARG A 60 8.31 -2.54 2.44
N ILE A 61 9.05 -1.48 2.74
CA ILE A 61 10.20 -1.04 1.95
C ILE A 61 11.41 -1.82 2.45
N ILE A 62 12.01 -2.64 1.59
CA ILE A 62 13.15 -3.51 1.96
C ILE A 62 14.49 -2.92 1.51
N LYS A 63 14.49 -1.88 0.68
CA LYS A 63 15.71 -1.23 0.18
C LYS A 63 15.42 0.23 -0.21
N GLY A 64 16.40 1.11 -0.04
CA GLY A 64 16.32 2.50 -0.51
C GLY A 64 16.12 3.52 0.60
N PRO A 65 15.68 4.76 0.26
CA PRO A 65 15.72 5.91 1.19
C PRO A 65 14.81 5.74 2.42
N MET A 66 13.84 4.85 2.35
CA MET A 66 12.82 4.63 3.38
C MET A 66 12.83 3.17 3.89
N GLU A 67 13.98 2.48 3.76
CA GLU A 67 14.14 1.08 4.15
C GLU A 67 13.63 0.81 5.58
N GLY A 68 12.91 -0.31 5.73
CA GLY A 68 12.38 -0.81 6.98
C GLY A 68 10.99 -0.28 7.33
N ARG A 69 10.50 0.79 6.67
CA ARG A 69 9.17 1.36 6.90
C ARG A 69 8.06 0.56 6.23
N GLU A 70 6.87 0.61 6.84
CA GLU A 70 5.65 0.11 6.21
C GLU A 70 5.05 1.15 5.26
N LEU A 71 4.44 0.68 4.19
CA LEU A 71 3.73 1.54 3.24
C LEU A 71 2.54 2.25 3.89
N SER A 72 1.90 1.66 4.90
CA SER A 72 0.80 2.30 5.62
C SER A 72 1.21 3.57 6.36
N ASP A 73 2.49 3.68 6.70
CA ASP A 73 3.04 4.79 7.49
C ASP A 73 3.58 5.92 6.61
N LEU A 74 3.58 5.74 5.29
CA LEU A 74 4.04 6.78 4.36
C LEU A 74 2.99 7.88 4.21
N SER A 75 3.46 9.12 4.21
CA SER A 75 2.68 10.26 3.75
C SER A 75 2.64 10.31 2.22
N GLU A 76 1.73 11.11 1.68
CA GLU A 76 1.52 11.28 0.23
C GLU A 76 2.78 11.73 -0.51
N SER A 77 3.49 12.73 0.02
CA SER A 77 4.77 13.19 -0.54
C SER A 77 5.83 12.09 -0.54
N GLU A 78 5.84 11.25 0.49
CA GLU A 78 6.76 10.13 0.62
C GLU A 78 6.42 9.01 -0.36
N PHE A 79 5.14 8.76 -0.65
CA PHE A 79 4.73 7.83 -1.71
C PHE A 79 5.19 8.29 -3.08
N LEU A 80 5.01 9.58 -3.42
CA LEU A 80 5.47 10.13 -4.69
C LEU A 80 7.00 10.07 -4.81
N GLU A 81 7.71 10.35 -3.72
CA GLU A 81 9.18 10.20 -3.67
C GLU A 81 9.61 8.74 -3.87
N LEU A 82 8.98 7.81 -3.17
CA LEU A 82 9.24 6.39 -3.30
C LEU A 82 8.90 5.87 -4.71
N LEU A 83 7.81 6.34 -5.32
CA LEU A 83 7.41 5.96 -6.67
C LEU A 83 8.43 6.43 -7.71
N ARG A 84 8.90 7.68 -7.61
CA ARG A 84 10.01 8.18 -8.45
C ARG A 84 11.27 7.35 -8.26
N TYR A 85 11.60 7.01 -7.01
CA TYR A 85 12.76 6.15 -6.71
C TYR A 85 12.61 4.76 -7.34
N CYS A 86 11.43 4.14 -7.22
CA CYS A 86 11.14 2.84 -7.81
C CYS A 86 11.28 2.88 -9.33
N ARG A 87 10.68 3.86 -10.02
CA ARG A 87 10.77 3.98 -11.49
C ARG A 87 12.20 4.08 -12.02
N VAL A 88 13.10 4.72 -11.27
CA VAL A 88 14.51 4.86 -11.67
C VAL A 88 15.30 3.58 -11.42
N GLN A 89 14.97 2.82 -10.37
CA GLN A 89 15.79 1.71 -9.88
C GLN A 89 15.26 0.34 -10.30
N ASP A 90 13.94 0.13 -10.26
CA ASP A 90 13.27 -1.13 -10.54
C ASP A 90 11.81 -0.91 -10.96
N GLU A 91 11.50 -1.21 -12.23
CA GLU A 91 10.17 -1.03 -12.81
C GLU A 91 9.12 -1.95 -12.16
N ASP A 92 9.50 -3.14 -11.72
CA ASP A 92 8.60 -4.09 -11.06
C ASP A 92 8.17 -3.56 -9.67
N SER A 93 9.08 -2.96 -8.91
CA SER A 93 8.78 -2.23 -7.68
C SER A 93 7.81 -1.07 -7.92
N ALA A 94 7.98 -0.33 -9.03
CA ALA A 94 7.07 0.76 -9.36
C ALA A 94 5.64 0.22 -9.58
N ARG A 95 5.48 -0.82 -10.42
CA ARG A 95 4.17 -1.44 -10.69
C ARG A 95 3.48 -1.97 -9.43
N LEU A 96 4.25 -2.57 -8.51
CA LEU A 96 3.74 -3.02 -7.23
C LEU A 96 3.24 -1.87 -6.36
N LEU A 97 3.99 -0.78 -6.29
CA LEU A 97 3.59 0.41 -5.55
C LEU A 97 2.36 1.08 -6.16
N GLU A 98 2.29 1.19 -7.49
CA GLU A 98 1.12 1.74 -8.20
C GLU A 98 -0.13 0.92 -7.90
N SER A 99 -0.02 -0.42 -7.92
CA SER A 99 -1.13 -1.32 -7.57
C SER A 99 -1.63 -1.12 -6.13
N TYR A 100 -0.72 -0.82 -5.20
CA TYR A 100 -1.07 -0.49 -3.82
C TYR A 100 -1.77 0.88 -3.71
N LEU A 101 -1.25 1.88 -4.41
CA LEU A 101 -1.82 3.23 -4.45
C LEU A 101 -3.22 3.23 -5.08
N ASP A 102 -3.43 2.47 -6.16
CA ASP A 102 -4.73 2.30 -6.80
C ASP A 102 -5.78 1.74 -5.85
N ARG A 103 -5.39 0.72 -5.06
CA ARG A 103 -6.30 0.07 -4.13
C ARG A 103 -6.61 0.96 -2.92
N ARG A 104 -5.65 1.78 -2.49
CA ARG A 104 -5.77 2.62 -1.29
C ARG A 104 -6.37 3.99 -1.56
N PHE A 105 -6.08 4.58 -2.71
CA PHE A 105 -6.41 5.95 -3.07
C PHE A 105 -7.21 6.07 -4.39
N GLY A 106 -7.39 4.98 -5.16
CA GLY A 106 -8.06 5.02 -6.46
C GLY A 106 -7.19 5.61 -7.56
N ASP A 107 -7.77 6.13 -8.63
CA ASP A 107 -7.03 6.74 -9.74
C ASP A 107 -6.57 8.19 -9.48
N SER A 108 -6.96 8.78 -8.35
CA SER A 108 -6.72 10.21 -8.10
C SER A 108 -5.25 10.56 -7.87
N TRP A 109 -4.45 9.65 -7.29
CA TRP A 109 -3.03 9.90 -7.02
C TRP A 109 -2.19 10.08 -8.31
N ARG A 110 -2.68 9.61 -9.46
CA ARG A 110 -2.01 9.75 -10.76
C ARG A 110 -1.99 11.18 -11.30
N GLN A 111 -2.89 12.04 -10.83
CA GLN A 111 -2.91 13.46 -11.25
C GLN A 111 -1.80 14.28 -10.59
N ASP A 112 -1.40 13.89 -9.37
CA ASP A 112 -0.33 14.52 -8.60
C ASP A 112 1.06 13.93 -8.94
N ASP A 113 1.08 12.86 -9.75
CA ASP A 113 2.30 12.27 -10.28
C ASP A 113 2.77 13.04 -11.53
N GLU A 114 3.47 14.14 -11.30
CA GLU A 114 4.08 14.96 -12.35
C GLU A 114 5.06 14.19 -13.27
N GLY A 115 5.45 12.96 -12.90
CA GLY A 115 6.31 12.09 -13.70
C GLY A 115 5.57 11.16 -14.68
N ALA A 116 4.25 11.00 -14.58
CA ALA A 116 3.45 10.17 -15.51
C ALA A 116 2.71 10.98 -16.59
N SER A 117 2.68 12.31 -16.47
CA SER A 117 1.96 13.22 -17.37
C SER A 117 2.56 13.35 -18.78
N GLU A 118 3.64 12.63 -19.10
CA GLU A 118 4.22 12.60 -20.45
C GLU A 118 3.72 11.45 -21.36
N GLY A 119 2.81 10.56 -20.92
CA GLY A 119 2.58 9.31 -21.68
C GLY A 119 1.22 8.62 -21.72
N ALA A 120 0.14 9.13 -21.11
CA ALA A 120 -1.13 8.38 -21.08
C ALA A 120 -2.32 9.19 -21.57
N GLU A 121 -2.45 9.27 -22.90
CA GLU A 121 -3.70 9.65 -23.54
C GLU A 121 -4.61 8.43 -23.68
N SER A 122 -5.78 8.50 -23.05
CA SER A 122 -7.06 7.91 -23.48
C SER A 122 -7.60 6.64 -22.79
N SER A 123 -8.71 6.90 -22.07
CA SER A 123 -10.00 6.19 -22.11
C SER A 123 -10.27 5.05 -21.13
N GLY A 124 -11.14 5.35 -20.15
CA GLY A 124 -11.72 4.37 -19.22
C GLY A 124 -12.84 4.84 -18.29
N ASN A 125 -13.74 5.73 -18.74
CA ASN A 125 -15.12 5.88 -18.24
C ASN A 125 -15.39 6.42 -16.81
N GLY A 126 -15.64 7.74 -16.71
CA GLY A 126 -16.80 8.26 -15.95
C GLY A 126 -16.54 9.16 -14.74
N ASN A 127 -16.49 10.48 -14.99
CA ASN A 127 -16.73 11.58 -14.03
C ASN A 127 -15.64 11.93 -13.00
N ALA A 128 -14.47 12.39 -13.47
CA ALA A 128 -13.48 13.03 -12.58
C ALA A 128 -12.77 14.22 -13.24
N GLY A 129 -13.52 15.08 -13.93
CA GLY A 129 -12.96 16.30 -14.55
C GLY A 129 -13.89 17.50 -14.58
N GLY A 130 -15.04 17.43 -13.90
CA GLY A 130 -15.97 18.56 -13.75
C GLY A 130 -15.84 19.22 -12.38
N PRO A 131 -16.30 20.47 -12.21
CA PRO A 131 -16.41 21.10 -10.90
C PRO A 131 -17.25 20.21 -9.97
N LEU A 132 -16.81 20.11 -8.71
CA LEU A 132 -17.43 19.25 -7.69
C LEU A 132 -18.94 19.50 -7.62
N THR A 133 -19.74 18.45 -7.80
CA THR A 133 -21.20 18.57 -7.72
C THR A 133 -21.69 18.50 -6.27
N GLU A 134 -22.85 19.10 -6.00
CA GLU A 134 -23.48 19.10 -4.67
C GLU A 134 -23.69 17.67 -4.13
N SER A 135 -24.10 16.74 -5.00
CA SER A 135 -24.28 15.33 -4.64
C SER A 135 -22.96 14.66 -4.24
N GLU A 136 -21.89 14.90 -5.00
CA GLU A 136 -20.57 14.36 -4.67
C GLU A 136 -20.03 14.97 -3.38
N ALA A 137 -20.28 16.25 -3.12
CA ALA A 137 -19.88 16.92 -1.89
C ALA A 137 -20.61 16.34 -0.65
N LEU A 138 -21.90 16.03 -0.77
CA LEU A 138 -22.67 15.35 0.28
C LEU A 138 -22.14 13.94 0.54
N ASP A 139 -21.85 13.17 -0.52
CA ASP A 139 -21.30 11.82 -0.41
C ASP A 139 -19.91 11.84 0.27
N ILE A 140 -19.05 12.79 -0.10
CA ILE A 140 -17.73 12.98 0.53
C ILE A 140 -17.90 13.25 2.03
N LEU A 141 -18.85 14.08 2.45
CA LEU A 141 -19.09 14.36 3.87
C LEU A 141 -19.94 13.30 4.59
N GLY A 142 -20.48 12.32 3.85
CA GLY A 142 -21.38 11.29 4.38
C GLY A 142 -22.70 11.87 4.88
N LEU A 143 -23.28 12.81 4.15
CA LEU A 143 -24.50 13.53 4.48
C LEU A 143 -25.63 13.21 3.49
N GLU A 144 -26.88 13.28 3.95
CA GLU A 144 -28.04 13.15 3.07
C GLU A 144 -28.39 14.49 2.40
N PRO A 145 -29.04 14.45 1.22
CA PRO A 145 -29.57 15.65 0.58
C PRO A 145 -30.49 16.45 1.52
N GLY A 146 -30.26 17.76 1.61
CA GLY A 146 -30.98 18.63 2.53
C GLY A 146 -30.36 18.77 3.93
N ALA A 147 -29.14 18.28 4.13
CA ALA A 147 -28.37 18.52 5.35
C ALA A 147 -28.25 20.01 5.68
N SER A 148 -28.45 20.35 6.95
CA SER A 148 -28.34 21.72 7.43
C SER A 148 -26.89 22.20 7.47
N ARG A 149 -26.70 23.52 7.45
CA ARG A 149 -25.37 24.16 7.55
C ARG A 149 -24.55 23.67 8.75
N ASP A 150 -25.19 23.47 9.90
CA ASP A 150 -24.52 22.97 11.11
C ASP A 150 -24.09 21.50 10.97
N GLU A 151 -24.87 20.68 10.25
CA GLU A 151 -24.53 19.28 9.96
C GLU A 151 -23.32 19.18 9.02
N ILE A 152 -23.26 20.03 7.99
CA ILE A 152 -22.12 20.14 7.07
C ILE A 152 -20.82 20.47 7.82
N ILE A 153 -20.85 21.48 8.70
CA ILE A 153 -19.68 21.89 9.49
C ILE A 153 -19.25 20.78 10.47
N LYS A 154 -20.21 20.08 11.08
CA LYS A 154 -19.93 18.99 12.02
C LYS A 154 -19.35 17.76 11.31
N ALA A 155 -19.87 17.41 10.14
CA ALA A 155 -19.36 16.32 9.31
C ALA A 155 -17.95 16.62 8.82
N HIS A 156 -17.71 17.84 8.33
CA HIS A 156 -16.38 18.33 7.94
C HIS A 156 -15.38 18.21 9.08
N ARG A 157 -15.69 18.70 10.29
CA ARG A 157 -14.81 18.56 11.46
C ARG A 157 -14.53 17.10 11.81
N ARG A 158 -15.54 16.23 11.77
CA ARG A 158 -15.40 14.81 12.06
C ARG A 158 -14.50 14.12 11.03
N MET A 159 -14.67 14.44 9.75
CA MET A 159 -13.87 13.91 8.65
C MET A 159 -12.42 14.38 8.75
N MET A 160 -12.20 15.68 8.96
CA MET A 160 -10.86 16.25 9.16
C MET A 160 -10.15 15.69 10.40
N GLN A 161 -10.86 15.40 11.49
CA GLN A 161 -10.26 14.77 12.68
C GLN A 161 -9.83 13.32 12.42
N LYS A 162 -10.55 12.59 11.55
CA LYS A 162 -10.23 11.21 11.19
C LYS A 162 -9.13 11.10 10.13
N LEU A 163 -9.05 12.11 9.27
CA LEU A 163 -8.19 12.13 8.08
C LEU A 163 -7.12 13.23 8.19
N HIS A 164 -6.82 13.69 9.40
CA HIS A 164 -5.83 14.73 9.62
C HIS A 164 -4.43 14.20 9.25
N PRO A 165 -3.62 14.97 8.50
CA PRO A 165 -2.25 14.59 8.16
C PRO A 165 -1.37 14.31 9.39
N ASP A 166 -1.61 15.00 10.52
CA ASP A 166 -0.91 14.74 11.78
C ASP A 166 -1.22 13.37 12.43
N HIS A 167 -2.21 12.64 11.90
CA HIS A 167 -2.59 11.30 12.34
C HIS A 167 -2.54 10.26 11.21
N GLY A 168 -1.79 10.54 10.12
CA GLY A 168 -1.64 9.61 8.98
C GLY A 168 -2.74 9.72 7.92
N GLY A 169 -3.48 10.83 7.87
CA GLY A 169 -4.42 11.13 6.80
C GLY A 169 -3.78 11.77 5.56
N SER A 170 -4.43 11.63 4.40
CA SER A 170 -3.93 12.21 3.13
C SER A 170 -4.30 13.70 3.02
N ASN A 171 -3.34 14.52 2.58
CA ASN A 171 -3.56 15.95 2.30
C ASN A 171 -4.59 16.13 1.17
N TYR A 172 -4.60 15.25 0.17
CA TYR A 172 -5.64 15.22 -0.87
C TYR A 172 -7.04 14.93 -0.29
N LEU A 173 -7.17 13.95 0.61
CA LEU A 173 -8.46 13.68 1.27
C LEU A 173 -8.91 14.89 2.09
N ALA A 174 -8.01 15.52 2.82
CA ALA A 174 -8.29 16.77 3.53
C ALA A 174 -8.70 17.90 2.57
N ALA A 175 -8.05 18.03 1.41
CA ALA A 175 -8.40 18.99 0.37
C ALA A 175 -9.79 18.72 -0.23
N ARG A 176 -10.10 17.46 -0.58
CA ARG A 176 -11.42 17.05 -1.07
C ARG A 176 -12.53 17.28 -0.04
N ILE A 177 -12.25 17.07 1.24
CA ILE A 177 -13.18 17.39 2.34
C ILE A 177 -13.41 18.90 2.43
N ASN A 178 -12.36 19.70 2.24
CA ASN A 178 -12.49 21.16 2.21
C ASN A 178 -13.28 21.64 1.00
N GLU A 179 -13.00 21.12 -0.21
CA GLU A 179 -13.76 21.42 -1.43
C GLU A 179 -15.23 21.05 -1.31
N ALA A 180 -15.55 19.90 -0.71
CA ALA A 180 -16.93 19.49 -0.45
C ALA A 180 -17.65 20.49 0.46
N LYS A 181 -16.98 20.96 1.52
CA LYS A 181 -17.55 21.98 2.41
C LYS A 181 -17.77 23.32 1.68
N GLU A 182 -16.81 23.76 0.85
CA GLU A 182 -16.95 25.00 0.07
C GLU A 182 -18.06 24.89 -1.00
N CYS A 183 -18.25 23.72 -1.63
CA CYS A 183 -19.33 23.49 -2.59
C CYS A 183 -20.73 23.61 -1.96
N LEU A 184 -20.91 23.14 -0.73
CA LEU A 184 -22.21 23.15 -0.05
C LEU A 184 -22.52 24.47 0.69
N LEU A 185 -21.52 25.29 0.97
CA LEU A 185 -21.65 26.51 1.78
C LEU A 185 -21.27 27.80 1.03
N GLY A 186 -20.69 27.69 -0.16
CA GLY A 186 -20.21 28.77 -1.03
C GLY A 186 -21.29 29.45 -1.85
#